data_AF-A0A2V3Y9Z1-F1
#
_entry.id   AF-A0A2V3Y9Z1-F1
#
_cell.length_a   1.000
_cell.length_b   1.000
_cell.length_c   1.000
_cell.angle_alpha   90.00
_cell.angle_beta   90.00
_cell.angle_gamma   90.00
#
_symmetry.space_group_name_H-M   'P 1'
#
loop_
_entity.id
_entity.type
_entity.pdbx_description
1 polymer ?
#
loop_
_entity_poly.entity_id
_entity_poly.type
_entity_poly.pdbx_seq_one_letter_code
_entity_poly.pdbx_strand_id
1 'polypeptide(L)'
;MKTRADIYGHEATELLRIISMYPGLSEKQLCRFYPDREDVTKNLLSHLSRQGRTRQTDTGGYFPYRNDRMETDSGMVRAAWVLLDFIDRAEYHSSSEFPVKIAFFSGGELYEIIHAAAGQEAIASHALRQSRDSGSRRIVLVDSPEQIPLLEFPGITGFCTVDAAGNVSYYKKST
;
A
#
# COMPACT_ATOMS: atom_id res chain seq x y z
N MET A 1 -23.44 -17.24 -18.50
CA MET A 1 -23.32 -17.57 -17.07
C MET A 1 -21.86 -17.87 -16.77
N LYS A 2 -21.22 -17.17 -15.82
CA LYS A 2 -19.89 -17.57 -15.32
C LYS A 2 -20.09 -18.71 -14.31
N THR A 3 -19.28 -19.77 -14.38
CA THR A 3 -19.36 -20.88 -13.42
C THR A 3 -18.73 -20.50 -12.08
N ARG A 4 -19.03 -21.24 -11.00
CA ARG A 4 -18.38 -21.02 -9.69
C ARG A 4 -16.85 -21.14 -9.77
N ALA A 5 -16.34 -22.01 -10.65
CA ALA A 5 -14.92 -22.17 -10.88
C ALA A 5 -14.29 -20.95 -11.56
N ASP A 6 -15.00 -20.32 -12.52
CA ASP A 6 -14.52 -19.12 -13.21
C ASP A 6 -14.44 -17.92 -12.25
N ILE A 7 -15.41 -17.79 -11.34
CA ILE A 7 -15.42 -16.74 -10.32
C ILE A 7 -14.26 -16.95 -9.35
N TYR A 8 -14.08 -18.16 -8.83
CA TYR A 8 -13.00 -18.49 -7.90
C TYR A 8 -11.61 -18.32 -8.55
N GLY A 9 -11.46 -18.68 -9.83
CA GLY A 9 -10.23 -18.48 -10.59
C GLY A 9 -9.91 -16.99 -10.84
N HIS A 10 -10.93 -16.18 -11.07
CA HIS A 10 -10.77 -14.73 -11.20
C HIS A 10 -10.33 -14.10 -9.87
N GLU A 11 -10.99 -14.42 -8.77
CA GLU A 11 -10.63 -13.94 -7.43
C GLU A 11 -9.20 -14.34 -7.03
N ALA A 12 -8.79 -15.58 -7.32
CA ALA A 12 -7.42 -16.03 -7.10
C ALA A 12 -6.39 -15.22 -7.91
N THR A 13 -6.76 -14.81 -9.12
CA THR A 13 -5.91 -14.02 -10.02
C THR A 13 -5.75 -12.59 -9.51
N GLU A 14 -6.85 -11.96 -9.10
CA GLU A 14 -6.82 -10.61 -8.53
C GLU A 14 -6.04 -10.58 -7.21
N LEU A 15 -6.23 -11.56 -6.32
CA LEU A 15 -5.45 -11.66 -5.09
C LEU A 15 -3.95 -11.83 -5.36
N LEU A 16 -3.57 -12.66 -6.34
CA LEU A 16 -2.17 -12.79 -6.73
C LEU A 16 -1.61 -11.49 -7.33
N ARG A 17 -2.44 -10.73 -8.07
CA ARG A 17 -2.07 -9.41 -8.59
C ARG A 17 -1.77 -8.44 -7.46
N ILE A 18 -2.60 -8.39 -6.41
CA ILE A 18 -2.36 -7.58 -5.21
C ILE A 18 -1.03 -7.98 -4.54
N ILE A 19 -0.80 -9.28 -4.32
CA ILE A 19 0.45 -9.78 -3.71
C ILE A 19 1.68 -9.44 -4.55
N SER A 20 1.53 -9.44 -5.89
CA SER A 20 2.61 -9.09 -6.80
C SER A 20 2.87 -7.58 -6.83
N MET A 21 1.81 -6.78 -6.71
CA MET A 21 1.87 -5.32 -6.70
C MET A 21 2.42 -4.78 -5.38
N TYR A 22 2.07 -5.43 -4.28
CA TYR A 22 2.49 -5.09 -2.92
C TYR A 22 3.09 -6.32 -2.22
N PRO A 23 4.33 -6.73 -2.55
CA PRO A 23 4.97 -7.84 -1.88
C PRO A 23 5.21 -7.53 -0.39
N GLY A 24 5.00 -8.53 0.47
CA GLY A 24 5.21 -8.42 1.92
C GLY A 24 3.97 -8.08 2.74
N LEU A 25 2.81 -7.88 2.11
CA LEU A 25 1.56 -7.66 2.85
C LEU A 25 1.19 -8.86 3.73
N SER A 26 0.69 -8.56 4.92
CA SER A 26 0.16 -9.56 5.85
C SER A 26 -1.20 -10.10 5.40
N GLU A 27 -1.61 -11.25 5.93
CA GLU A 27 -2.97 -11.79 5.73
C GLU A 27 -4.04 -10.76 6.10
N LYS A 28 -3.85 -10.03 7.22
CA LYS A 28 -4.77 -9.00 7.70
C LYS A 28 -4.97 -7.90 6.64
N GLN A 29 -3.89 -7.46 6.00
CA GLN A 29 -3.97 -6.45 4.94
C GLN A 29 -4.67 -7.00 3.70
N LEU A 30 -4.32 -8.21 3.27
CA LEU A 30 -4.92 -8.86 2.11
C LEU A 30 -6.43 -9.09 2.29
N CYS A 31 -6.87 -9.43 3.50
CA CYS A 31 -8.30 -9.55 3.82
C CYS A 31 -9.02 -8.20 3.74
N ARG A 32 -8.38 -7.08 4.11
CA ARG A 32 -9.00 -5.75 4.04
C ARG A 32 -9.15 -5.18 2.63
N PHE A 33 -8.52 -5.76 1.61
CA PHE A 33 -8.89 -5.50 0.22
C PHE A 33 -10.28 -6.05 -0.14
N TYR A 34 -10.79 -7.01 0.65
CA TYR A 34 -12.07 -7.69 0.45
C TYR A 34 -12.80 -7.89 1.79
N PRO A 35 -13.24 -6.81 2.46
CA PRO A 35 -13.72 -6.86 3.86
C PRO A 35 -14.89 -7.83 4.09
N ASP A 36 -15.78 -8.00 3.12
CA ASP A 36 -16.92 -8.92 3.23
C ASP A 36 -16.58 -10.39 2.87
N ARG A 37 -15.30 -10.68 2.60
CA ARG A 37 -14.85 -11.97 2.04
C ARG A 37 -13.58 -12.48 2.70
N GLU A 38 -13.38 -12.22 3.99
CA GLU A 38 -12.16 -12.66 4.70
C GLU A 38 -11.92 -14.16 4.60
N ASP A 39 -12.93 -14.99 4.89
CA ASP A 39 -12.79 -16.46 4.85
C ASP A 39 -12.47 -16.96 3.43
N VAL A 40 -13.07 -16.35 2.41
CA VAL A 40 -12.78 -16.66 1.01
C VAL A 40 -11.33 -16.27 0.69
N THR A 41 -10.88 -15.09 1.14
CA THR A 41 -9.52 -14.61 0.95
C THR A 41 -8.50 -15.54 1.60
N LYS A 42 -8.73 -15.97 2.84
CA LYS A 42 -7.86 -16.94 3.54
C LYS A 42 -7.79 -18.28 2.82
N ASN A 43 -8.92 -18.80 2.35
CA ASN A 43 -8.97 -20.03 1.56
C ASN A 43 -8.20 -19.89 0.24
N LEU A 44 -8.32 -18.75 -0.44
CA LEU A 44 -7.57 -18.44 -1.66
C LEU A 44 -6.06 -18.34 -1.38
N LEU A 45 -5.63 -17.70 -0.28
CA LEU A 45 -4.21 -17.63 0.11
C LEU A 45 -3.62 -19.02 0.36
N SER A 46 -4.34 -19.88 1.08
CA SER A 46 -3.95 -21.28 1.30
C SER A 46 -3.84 -22.05 -0.02
N HIS A 47 -4.83 -21.87 -0.91
CA HIS A 47 -4.85 -22.50 -2.22
C HIS A 47 -3.67 -22.04 -3.11
N LEU A 48 -3.40 -20.73 -3.18
CA LEU A 48 -2.29 -20.15 -3.94
C LEU A 48 -0.93 -20.62 -3.41
N SER A 49 -0.79 -20.74 -2.09
CA SER A 49 0.43 -21.23 -1.44
C SER A 49 0.68 -22.71 -1.76
N ARG A 50 -0.36 -23.55 -1.67
CA ARG A 50 -0.28 -24.98 -2.04
C ARG A 50 0.07 -25.20 -3.52
N GLN A 51 -0.34 -24.27 -4.39
CA GLN A 51 0.02 -24.28 -5.81
C GLN A 51 1.43 -23.73 -6.10
N GLY A 52 2.17 -23.27 -5.09
CA GLY A 52 3.49 -22.65 -5.29
C GLY A 52 3.42 -21.33 -6.06
N ARG A 53 2.29 -20.62 -5.99
CA ARG A 53 2.13 -19.29 -6.63
C ARG A 53 2.51 -18.17 -5.68
N THR A 54 2.28 -18.39 -4.38
CA THR A 54 2.66 -17.50 -3.29
C THR A 54 3.49 -18.25 -2.27
N ARG A 55 4.24 -17.50 -1.47
CA ARG A 55 4.87 -18.00 -0.24
C ARG A 55 4.69 -16.97 0.87
N GLN A 56 4.62 -17.44 2.10
CA GLN A 56 4.58 -16.61 3.29
C GLN A 56 5.95 -16.66 3.98
N THR A 57 6.42 -15.52 4.47
CA THR A 57 7.64 -15.41 5.29
C THR A 57 7.35 -15.72 6.75
N ASP A 58 8.41 -15.93 7.55
CA ASP A 58 8.30 -16.08 9.01
C ASP A 58 7.69 -14.84 9.69
N THR A 59 7.83 -13.66 9.06
CA THR A 59 7.19 -12.41 9.49
C THR A 59 5.71 -12.31 9.11
N GLY A 60 5.17 -13.32 8.43
CA GLY A 60 3.76 -13.41 8.02
C GLY A 60 3.41 -12.69 6.71
N GLY A 61 4.38 -12.10 6.02
CA GLY A 61 4.20 -11.37 4.75
C GLY A 61 4.13 -12.30 3.54
N TYR A 62 3.23 -12.01 2.60
CA TYR A 62 3.03 -12.80 1.39
C TYR A 62 3.83 -12.25 0.21
N PHE A 63 4.47 -13.14 -0.55
CA PHE A 63 5.25 -12.82 -1.75
C PHE A 63 4.88 -13.74 -2.91
N PRO A 64 5.02 -13.27 -4.16
CA PRO A 64 5.02 -14.17 -5.32
C PRO A 64 6.18 -15.17 -5.21
N TYR A 65 5.96 -16.42 -5.65
CA TYR A 65 6.95 -17.49 -5.48
C TYR A 65 8.29 -17.22 -6.19
N ARG A 66 8.29 -16.48 -7.31
CA ARG A 66 9.50 -16.15 -8.11
C ARG A 66 10.28 -14.92 -7.62
N ASN A 67 10.00 -14.39 -6.43
CA ASN A 67 10.67 -13.17 -5.99
C ASN A 67 11.99 -13.47 -5.28
N ASP A 68 13.09 -13.65 -6.01
CA ASP A 68 14.37 -14.10 -5.45
C ASP A 68 15.01 -13.12 -4.44
N ARG A 69 14.54 -11.86 -4.43
CA ARG A 69 14.96 -10.80 -3.49
C ARG A 69 13.86 -10.56 -2.45
N MET A 70 13.95 -11.28 -1.33
CA MET A 70 12.98 -11.23 -0.21
C MET A 70 13.11 -10.00 0.69
N GLU A 71 13.37 -8.82 0.13
CA GLU A 71 13.41 -7.62 0.94
C GLU A 71 12.01 -7.05 1.08
N THR A 72 11.51 -7.07 2.32
CA THR A 72 10.24 -6.42 2.65
C THR A 72 10.49 -4.92 2.68
N ASP A 73 9.92 -4.19 1.74
CA ASP A 73 9.84 -2.73 1.82
C ASP A 73 8.84 -2.36 2.93
N SER A 74 9.35 -2.10 4.13
CA SER A 74 8.53 -1.74 5.29
C SER A 74 7.72 -0.47 5.04
N GLY A 75 8.23 0.44 4.21
CA GLY A 75 7.53 1.64 3.76
C GLY A 75 6.32 1.30 2.88
N MET A 76 6.45 0.34 1.97
CA MET A 76 5.34 -0.18 1.16
C MET A 76 4.27 -0.84 2.03
N VAL A 77 4.67 -1.72 2.94
CA VAL A 77 3.73 -2.42 3.85
C VAL A 77 2.97 -1.43 4.72
N ARG A 78 3.62 -0.37 5.22
CA ARG A 78 2.96 0.69 5.98
C ARG A 78 2.08 1.59 5.10
N ALA A 79 2.54 1.95 3.90
CA ALA A 79 1.74 2.72 2.95
C ALA A 79 0.45 1.98 2.55
N ALA A 80 0.47 0.65 2.46
CA ALA A 80 -0.73 -0.13 2.18
C ALA A 80 -1.79 0.01 3.27
N TRP A 81 -1.43 0.20 4.55
CA TRP A 81 -2.44 0.52 5.59
C TRP A 81 -3.15 1.84 5.32
N VAL A 82 -2.41 2.84 4.83
CA VAL A 82 -3.00 4.12 4.42
C VAL A 82 -3.93 3.90 3.22
N LEU A 83 -3.52 3.14 2.20
CA LEU A 83 -4.41 2.80 1.07
C LEU A 83 -5.70 2.10 1.54
N LEU A 84 -5.60 1.19 2.50
CA LEU A 84 -6.72 0.40 2.99
C LEU A 84 -7.81 1.26 3.69
N ASP A 85 -7.47 2.42 4.26
CA ASP A 85 -8.47 3.38 4.76
C ASP A 85 -9.30 4.04 3.63
N PHE A 86 -8.83 3.92 2.39
CA PHE A 86 -9.41 4.50 1.18
C PHE A 86 -9.91 3.44 0.19
N ILE A 87 -9.76 2.15 0.48
CA ILE A 87 -9.95 1.10 -0.52
C ILE A 87 -11.36 1.07 -1.10
N ASP A 88 -12.39 1.32 -0.28
CA ASP A 88 -13.80 1.34 -0.71
C ASP A 88 -14.14 2.51 -1.65
N ARG A 89 -13.30 3.55 -1.68
CA ARG A 89 -13.43 4.73 -2.56
C ARG A 89 -12.37 4.78 -3.66
N ALA A 90 -11.42 3.85 -3.65
CA ALA A 90 -10.35 3.80 -4.62
C ALA A 90 -10.87 3.22 -5.95
N GLU A 91 -10.81 4.01 -7.02
CA GLU A 91 -11.23 3.61 -8.36
C GLU A 91 -10.15 2.77 -9.07
N TYR A 92 -8.89 3.09 -8.78
CA TYR A 92 -7.70 2.41 -9.27
C TYR A 92 -6.57 2.63 -8.27
N HIS A 93 -5.67 1.65 -8.12
CA HIS A 93 -4.46 1.81 -7.33
C HIS A 93 -3.30 1.02 -7.95
N SER A 94 -2.08 1.50 -7.73
CA SER A 94 -0.85 0.81 -8.13
C SER A 94 0.29 1.10 -7.16
N SER A 95 1.30 0.23 -7.15
CA SER A 95 2.60 0.59 -6.61
C SER A 95 3.26 1.66 -7.51
N SER A 96 4.21 2.38 -6.94
CA SER A 96 4.98 3.41 -7.62
C SER A 96 6.45 3.35 -7.18
N GLU A 97 7.28 4.12 -7.88
CA GLU A 97 8.70 4.28 -7.59
C GLU A 97 8.97 5.49 -6.69
N PHE A 98 10.13 5.44 -6.02
CA PHE A 98 10.59 6.48 -5.09
C PHE A 98 10.42 7.90 -5.67
N PRO A 99 9.89 8.86 -4.88
CA PRO A 99 9.54 8.76 -3.46
C PRO A 99 8.10 8.29 -3.16
N VAL A 100 7.29 8.01 -4.19
CA VAL A 100 5.91 7.56 -4.02
C VAL A 100 5.90 6.04 -3.84
N LYS A 101 5.20 5.54 -2.82
CA LYS A 101 5.03 4.08 -2.61
C LYS A 101 3.79 3.57 -3.34
N ILE A 102 2.67 4.29 -3.21
CA ILE A 102 1.38 3.89 -3.77
C ILE A 102 0.73 5.12 -4.40
N ALA A 103 0.18 4.94 -5.60
CA ALA A 103 -0.69 5.92 -6.25
C ALA A 103 -2.10 5.33 -6.38
N PHE A 104 -3.14 6.13 -6.15
CA PHE A 104 -4.53 5.69 -6.32
C PHE A 104 -5.44 6.84 -6.74
N PHE A 105 -6.53 6.52 -7.44
CA PHE A 105 -7.57 7.47 -7.80
C PHE A 105 -8.74 7.36 -6.83
N SER A 106 -9.27 8.50 -6.39
CA SER A 106 -10.48 8.56 -5.55
C SER A 106 -11.23 9.85 -5.86
N GLY A 107 -12.48 9.74 -6.33
CA GLY A 107 -13.30 10.91 -6.65
C GLY A 107 -12.76 11.69 -7.85
N GLY A 108 -12.16 11.00 -8.82
CA GLY A 108 -11.51 11.62 -9.99
C GLY A 108 -10.18 12.34 -9.72
N GLU A 109 -9.66 12.29 -8.50
CA GLU A 109 -8.39 12.90 -8.13
C GLU A 109 -7.29 11.85 -7.89
N LEU A 110 -6.07 12.16 -8.32
CA LEU A 110 -4.89 11.31 -8.09
C LEU A 110 -4.31 11.59 -6.70
N TYR A 111 -4.26 10.55 -5.88
CA TYR A 111 -3.61 10.53 -4.59
C TYR A 111 -2.29 9.74 -4.65
N GLU A 112 -1.28 10.25 -3.95
CA GLU A 112 0.03 9.63 -3.80
C GLU A 112 0.34 9.45 -2.32
N ILE A 113 0.69 8.23 -1.91
CA ILE A 113 1.19 7.92 -0.58
C ILE A 113 2.71 7.88 -0.65
N ILE A 114 3.35 8.81 0.05
CA ILE A 114 4.80 8.93 0.15
C ILE A 114 5.23 8.44 1.51
N HIS A 115 6.26 7.59 1.57
CA HIS A 115 6.92 7.29 2.84
C HIS A 115 8.18 8.14 2.96
N ALA A 116 8.18 9.07 3.91
CA ALA A 116 9.36 9.82 4.31
C ALA A 116 9.95 9.16 5.56
N ALA A 117 10.85 8.20 5.36
CA ALA A 117 11.56 7.56 6.46
C ALA A 117 12.40 8.59 7.25
N ALA A 118 12.61 8.35 8.54
CA ALA A 118 13.41 9.20 9.40
C ALA A 118 14.81 9.40 8.81
N GLY A 119 15.21 10.66 8.61
CA GLY A 119 16.47 11.06 7.97
C GLY A 119 16.43 11.13 6.44
N GLN A 120 15.30 10.80 5.79
CA GLN A 120 15.11 10.92 4.33
C GLN A 120 14.23 12.11 3.94
N GLU A 121 13.86 12.99 4.87
CA GLU A 121 12.92 14.09 4.66
C GLU A 121 13.42 15.05 3.57
N ALA A 122 14.72 15.36 3.60
CA ALA A 122 15.36 16.25 2.64
C ALA A 122 15.34 15.67 1.22
N ILE A 123 15.63 14.37 1.07
CA ILE A 123 15.66 13.70 -0.24
C ILE A 123 14.23 13.58 -0.79
N ALA A 124 13.26 13.18 0.03
CA ALA A 124 11.85 13.10 -0.35
C ALA A 124 11.33 14.47 -0.81
N SER A 125 11.60 15.52 -0.02
CA SER A 125 11.19 16.89 -0.35
C SER A 125 11.83 17.40 -1.64
N HIS A 126 13.12 17.10 -1.85
CA HIS A 126 13.83 17.51 -3.06
C HIS A 126 13.24 16.85 -4.32
N ALA A 127 13.02 15.52 -4.28
CA ALA A 127 12.46 14.79 -5.40
C ALA A 127 11.05 15.29 -5.78
N LEU A 128 10.21 15.59 -4.78
CA LEU A 128 8.82 16.04 -4.97
C LEU A 128 8.67 17.53 -5.33
N ARG A 129 9.71 18.34 -5.11
CA ARG A 129 9.78 19.72 -5.64
C ARG A 129 10.16 19.74 -7.12
N GLN A 130 10.90 18.74 -7.58
CA GLN A 130 11.30 18.62 -8.98
C GLN A 130 10.24 17.98 -9.88
N SER A 131 9.33 17.18 -9.30
CA SER A 131 8.18 16.69 -10.04
C SER A 131 7.35 17.88 -10.51
N ARG A 132 7.21 18.04 -11.83
CA ARG A 132 6.32 19.05 -12.42
C ARG A 132 4.95 18.90 -11.77
N ASP A 133 4.37 20.02 -11.34
CA ASP A 133 3.13 20.09 -10.58
C ASP A 133 2.05 19.20 -11.22
N SER A 134 1.90 17.99 -10.67
CA SER A 134 1.05 16.93 -11.21
C SER A 134 -0.42 17.13 -10.84
N GLY A 135 -0.72 18.14 -10.01
CA GLY A 135 -2.02 18.29 -9.37
C GLY A 135 -2.35 17.15 -8.41
N SER A 136 -1.39 16.29 -8.07
CA SER A 136 -1.61 15.13 -7.20
C SER A 136 -1.72 15.54 -5.73
N ARG A 137 -2.61 14.85 -5.02
CA ARG A 137 -2.83 15.01 -3.58
C ARG A 137 -1.95 14.03 -2.82
N ARG A 138 -1.06 14.55 -1.97
CA ARG A 138 0.00 13.77 -1.34
C ARG A 138 -0.30 13.54 0.13
N ILE A 139 -0.40 12.27 0.51
CA ILE A 139 -0.48 11.82 1.90
C ILE A 139 0.91 11.35 2.31
N VAL A 140 1.51 12.02 3.30
CA VAL A 140 2.89 11.75 3.70
C VAL A 140 2.91 10.87 4.94
N LEU A 141 3.28 9.61 4.76
CA LEU A 141 3.58 8.68 5.82
C LEU A 141 4.95 9.01 6.42
N VAL A 142 4.98 9.31 7.71
CA VAL A 142 6.19 9.53 8.51
C VAL A 142 6.37 8.41 9.54
N ASP A 143 7.61 8.23 9.99
CA ASP A 143 7.92 7.31 11.09
C ASP A 143 7.50 7.91 12.43
N SER A 144 7.65 9.23 12.58
CA SER A 144 7.30 9.97 13.77
C SER A 144 6.75 11.38 13.45
N PRO A 145 5.79 11.92 14.22
CA PRO A 145 5.22 13.24 13.98
C PRO A 145 6.25 14.39 13.98
N GLU A 146 7.40 14.22 14.63
CA GLU A 146 8.50 15.19 14.69
C GLU A 146 9.14 15.48 13.32
N GLN A 147 8.90 14.61 12.33
CA GLN A 147 9.37 14.83 10.95
C GLN A 147 8.51 15.84 10.18
N ILE A 148 7.24 16.03 10.60
CA ILE A 148 6.26 16.85 9.87
C ILE A 148 6.75 18.29 9.61
N PRO A 149 7.39 18.99 10.58
CA PRO A 149 7.92 20.34 10.34
C PRO A 149 9.01 20.39 9.26
N LEU A 150 9.77 19.31 9.07
CA LEU A 150 10.90 19.21 8.13
C LEU A 150 10.47 18.95 6.68
N LEU A 151 9.21 18.52 6.49
CA LEU A 151 8.67 18.15 5.19
C LEU A 151 7.89 19.32 4.60
N GLU A 152 8.38 19.79 3.46
CA GLU A 152 7.74 20.87 2.72
C GLU A 152 7.96 20.68 1.22
N PHE A 153 6.87 20.41 0.51
CA PHE A 153 6.82 20.28 -0.95
C PHE A 153 5.37 20.44 -1.43
N PRO A 154 5.14 20.71 -2.73
CA PRO A 154 3.79 20.92 -3.27
C PRO A 154 2.88 19.70 -3.11
N GLY A 155 1.56 19.94 -3.03
CA GLY A 155 0.55 18.87 -3.08
C GLY A 155 0.27 18.13 -1.77
N ILE A 156 0.97 18.43 -0.67
CA ILE A 156 0.69 17.79 0.63
C ILE A 156 -0.73 18.12 1.10
N THR A 157 -1.56 17.09 1.27
CA THR A 157 -2.91 17.22 1.81
C THR A 157 -3.02 16.75 3.26
N GLY A 158 -2.04 15.99 3.74
CA GLY A 158 -2.00 15.51 5.11
C GLY A 158 -0.79 14.64 5.39
N PHE A 159 -0.54 14.39 6.68
CA PHE A 159 0.50 13.49 7.17
C PHE A 159 -0.14 12.33 7.91
N CYS A 160 0.57 11.23 8.04
CA CYS A 160 0.13 10.14 8.89
C CYS A 160 1.29 9.32 9.46
N THR A 161 1.02 8.61 10.54
CA THR A 161 1.87 7.52 11.05
C THR A 161 1.07 6.23 11.00
N VAL A 162 1.77 5.11 10.88
CA VAL A 162 1.19 3.76 10.98
C VAL A 162 1.94 2.99 12.05
N ASP A 163 1.20 2.48 13.03
CA ASP A 163 1.74 1.69 14.14
C ASP A 163 1.95 0.20 13.76
N ALA A 164 2.51 -0.58 14.68
CA ALA A 164 2.77 -2.01 14.46
C ALA A 164 1.51 -2.87 14.29
N ALA A 165 0.35 -2.40 14.77
CA ALA A 165 -0.94 -3.08 14.61
C ALA A 165 -1.65 -2.72 13.28
N GLY A 166 -1.11 -1.74 12.55
CA GLY A 166 -1.67 -1.23 11.31
C GLY A 166 -2.70 -0.11 11.49
N ASN A 167 -2.74 0.54 12.67
CA ASN A 167 -3.61 1.69 12.87
C ASN A 167 -2.96 2.94 12.27
N VAL A 168 -3.74 3.71 11.52
CA VAL A 168 -3.29 4.96 10.89
C VAL A 168 -3.73 6.15 11.75
N SER A 169 -2.80 7.04 12.10
CA SER A 169 -3.09 8.32 12.74
C SER A 169 -2.79 9.46 11.77
N TYR A 170 -3.79 10.30 11.48
CA TYR A 170 -3.66 11.41 10.53
C TYR A 170 -3.39 12.74 11.23
N TYR A 171 -2.55 13.57 10.61
CA TYR A 171 -2.15 14.88 11.10
C TYR A 171 -2.27 15.94 10.00
N LYS A 172 -2.46 17.19 10.43
CA LYS A 172 -2.38 18.37 9.56
C LYS A 172 -1.33 19.31 10.14
N LYS A 173 -0.56 19.96 9.26
CA LYS A 173 0.33 21.04 9.68
C LYS A 173 -0.55 22.22 10.08
N SER A 174 -0.46 22.65 11.34
CA SER A 174 -1.08 23.90 11.78
C SER A 174 -0.51 25.03 10.91
N THR A 175 -1.40 25.76 10.24
CA THR A 175 -1.05 26.90 9.39
C THR A 175 -0.69 28.11 10.26
#